data_AF-A0A6N8HNT8-F1
#
_entry.id   AF-A0A6N8HNT8-F1
#
_cell.length_a   1.000
_cell.length_b   1.000
_cell.length_c   1.000
_cell.angle_alpha   90.00
_cell.angle_beta   90.00
_cell.angle_gamma   90.00
#
_symmetry.space_group_name_H-M   'P 1'
#
loop_
_entity.id
_entity.type
_entity.pdbx_description
1 polymer ?
#
loop_
_entity_poly.entity_id
_entity_poly.type
_entity_poly.pdbx_seq_one_letter_code
_entity_poly.pdbx_strand_id
1 'polypeptide(L)'
;MKQIIMGALFFVVMTLAACQSGNDNGNNDAADNQTADNNAQTEENTDMGNEGNSSDQAEGTEEDTNEDNAGNAEETGEQSEVAQMEEYSTIESEVDVDGLTSEVVEDNPNKRVILFKDGDREAYKSIFIKNEKRLKIIGIEDDEGQVYNEIIE
;
A
#
# COMPACT_ATOMS: atom_id res chain seq x y z
N MET A 1 -9.73 -44.13 -26.21
CA MET A 1 -11.01 -44.48 -25.58
C MET A 1 -11.26 -43.46 -24.47
N LYS A 2 -12.28 -42.61 -24.63
CA LYS A 2 -12.61 -41.53 -23.69
C LYS A 2 -13.62 -42.07 -22.69
N GLN A 3 -13.23 -42.12 -21.41
CA GLN A 3 -14.13 -42.47 -20.31
C GLN A 3 -14.78 -41.18 -19.79
N ILE A 4 -16.11 -41.20 -19.76
CA ILE A 4 -17.00 -40.17 -19.22
C ILE A 4 -17.45 -40.66 -17.85
N ILE A 5 -17.21 -39.86 -16.81
CA ILE A 5 -17.76 -40.01 -15.45
C ILE A 5 -18.02 -38.55 -15.03
N MET A 6 -19.23 -37.96 -15.00
CA MET A 6 -20.58 -38.33 -14.56
C MET A 6 -20.69 -38.74 -13.09
N GLY A 7 -21.12 -37.79 -12.26
CA GLY A 7 -21.53 -37.97 -10.87
C GLY A 7 -20.59 -37.23 -9.90
N ALA A 8 -21.02 -36.41 -8.95
CA ALA A 8 -22.36 -36.22 -8.42
C ALA A 8 -22.48 -34.79 -7.86
N LEU A 9 -23.62 -34.17 -8.18
CA LEU A 9 -24.13 -32.95 -7.59
C LEU A 9 -24.51 -33.26 -6.13
N PHE A 10 -23.72 -32.80 -5.17
CA PHE A 10 -24.04 -32.88 -3.74
C PHE A 10 -24.48 -31.50 -3.25
N PHE A 11 -25.77 -31.20 -3.43
CA PHE A 11 -26.43 -30.06 -2.80
C PHE A 11 -26.72 -30.45 -1.33
N VAL A 12 -25.96 -29.90 -0.39
CA VAL A 12 -26.34 -29.90 1.03
C VAL A 12 -26.60 -28.45 1.43
N VAL A 13 -27.89 -28.14 1.53
CA VAL A 13 -28.41 -26.87 2.04
C VAL A 13 -28.27 -26.87 3.57
N MET A 14 -27.40 -26.03 4.11
CA MET A 14 -27.37 -25.70 5.54
C MET A 14 -28.34 -24.55 5.81
N THR A 15 -29.48 -24.86 6.44
CA THR A 15 -30.39 -23.85 6.98
C THR A 15 -29.87 -23.34 8.31
N LEU A 16 -29.43 -22.08 8.37
CA LEU A 16 -29.18 -21.38 9.62
C LEU A 16 -30.51 -21.05 10.29
N ALA A 17 -30.70 -21.52 11.52
CA ALA A 17 -31.82 -21.16 12.36
C ALA A 17 -31.59 -19.78 12.99
N ALA A 18 -32.51 -18.85 12.76
CA ALA A 18 -32.55 -17.56 13.46
C ALA A 18 -33.09 -17.75 14.88
N CYS A 19 -32.34 -17.33 15.88
CA CYS A 19 -32.82 -17.06 17.23
C CYS A 19 -32.31 -15.68 17.65
N GLN A 20 -33.08 -14.62 17.41
CA GLN A 20 -32.92 -13.35 18.10
C GLN A 20 -34.22 -13.11 18.89
N SER A 21 -34.17 -13.41 20.17
CA SER A 21 -35.25 -13.19 21.13
C SER A 21 -34.91 -12.00 22.01
N GLY A 22 -35.91 -11.13 22.25
CA GLY A 22 -36.05 -10.43 23.53
C GLY A 22 -35.37 -9.06 23.69
N ASN A 23 -36.12 -8.04 23.26
CA ASN A 23 -36.20 -6.67 23.77
C ASN A 23 -35.91 -6.47 25.27
N ASP A 24 -35.13 -5.45 25.65
CA ASP A 24 -35.44 -4.63 26.82
C ASP A 24 -35.03 -3.16 26.69
N ASN A 25 -36.03 -2.31 26.95
CA ASN A 25 -36.01 -0.87 27.06
C ASN A 25 -35.42 -0.43 28.40
N GLY A 26 -34.73 0.70 28.44
CA GLY A 26 -34.34 1.36 29.69
C GLY A 26 -33.80 2.77 29.46
N ASN A 27 -34.71 3.74 29.44
CA ASN A 27 -34.48 5.18 29.32
C ASN A 27 -34.01 5.82 30.65
N ASN A 28 -33.64 7.10 30.58
CA ASN A 28 -33.38 8.10 31.66
C ASN A 28 -31.90 8.20 32.03
N ASP A 29 -31.22 9.36 32.07
CA ASP A 29 -31.57 10.73 32.47
C ASP A 29 -30.79 11.74 31.58
N ALA A 30 -31.36 12.81 31.00
CA ALA A 30 -31.84 14.05 31.61
C ALA A 30 -30.77 14.86 32.38
N ALA A 31 -30.31 15.96 31.76
CA ALA A 31 -29.83 17.25 32.31
C ALA A 31 -28.69 17.78 31.42
N ASP A 32 -28.94 18.74 30.53
CA ASP A 32 -28.96 20.18 30.84
C ASP A 32 -27.58 20.70 31.28
N ASN A 33 -26.89 21.42 30.40
CA ASN A 33 -26.66 22.84 30.59
C ASN A 33 -25.98 23.46 29.35
N GLN A 34 -26.62 24.47 28.80
CA GLN A 34 -26.01 25.42 27.87
C GLN A 34 -24.87 26.18 28.57
N THR A 35 -23.92 26.71 27.80
CA THR A 35 -23.58 28.16 27.79
C THR A 35 -22.18 28.40 27.21
N ALA A 36 -22.22 28.95 25.99
CA ALA A 36 -21.54 30.16 25.52
C ALA A 36 -20.00 30.27 25.40
N ASP A 37 -19.67 30.73 24.18
CA ASP A 37 -18.86 31.91 23.83
C ASP A 37 -17.33 31.83 23.71
N ASN A 38 -16.93 31.95 22.44
CA ASN A 38 -16.01 32.93 21.84
C ASN A 38 -14.60 33.08 22.43
N ASN A 39 -13.59 32.94 21.56
CA ASN A 39 -12.98 34.07 20.83
C ASN A 39 -11.46 33.89 20.65
N ALA A 40 -11.02 34.36 19.48
CA ALA A 40 -9.72 34.96 19.19
C ALA A 40 -8.51 34.06 18.87
N GLN A 41 -8.18 34.11 17.58
CA GLN A 41 -6.84 33.99 17.00
C GLN A 41 -5.77 34.73 17.83
N THR A 42 -4.56 34.20 17.84
CA THR A 42 -3.34 35.02 17.85
C THR A 42 -2.23 34.28 17.09
N GLU A 43 -1.86 34.86 15.95
CA GLU A 43 -0.56 34.70 15.30
C GLU A 43 0.42 35.64 16.00
N GLU A 44 1.62 35.18 16.37
CA GLU A 44 2.80 36.05 16.38
C GLU A 44 4.09 35.23 16.22
N ASN A 45 4.90 35.74 15.29
CA ASN A 45 6.22 35.29 14.86
C ASN A 45 7.25 35.14 15.98
N THR A 46 8.19 34.21 15.79
CA THR A 46 9.57 34.41 16.22
C THR A 46 10.51 34.08 15.06
N ASP A 47 11.03 35.15 14.44
CA ASP A 47 12.21 35.18 13.60
C ASP A 47 13.39 35.63 14.46
N MET A 48 14.51 34.91 14.40
CA MET A 48 15.87 35.46 14.28
C MET A 48 16.89 34.32 14.24
N GLY A 49 17.66 34.27 13.14
CA GLY A 49 18.59 33.21 12.79
C GLY A 49 19.98 33.25 13.44
N ASN A 50 20.83 32.33 12.98
CA ASN A 50 22.27 32.46 13.05
C ASN A 50 22.94 31.76 11.85
N GLU A 51 23.87 32.47 11.23
CA GLU A 51 24.63 32.13 10.04
C GLU A 51 25.82 31.20 10.33
N GLY A 52 26.14 30.34 9.37
CA GLY A 52 27.49 30.21 8.79
C GLY A 52 28.52 29.31 9.49
N ASN A 53 28.91 28.23 8.79
CA ASN A 53 30.28 27.94 8.28
C ASN A 53 30.43 26.41 8.09
N SER A 54 30.31 25.87 6.87
CA SER A 54 31.36 25.69 5.83
C SER A 54 32.65 24.99 6.29
N SER A 55 32.88 23.77 5.81
CA SER A 55 34.14 23.30 5.19
C SER A 55 34.06 21.81 4.81
N ASP A 56 33.88 21.58 3.51
CA ASP A 56 34.64 20.71 2.60
C ASP A 56 35.31 19.39 3.07
N GLN A 57 34.93 18.34 2.30
CA GLN A 57 35.80 17.47 1.48
C GLN A 57 36.54 16.28 2.13
N ALA A 58 36.21 15.05 1.71
CA ALA A 58 36.99 14.25 0.75
C ALA A 58 36.49 12.80 0.64
N GLU A 59 36.71 12.25 -0.54
CA GLU A 59 36.29 10.97 -1.13
C GLU A 59 36.76 9.68 -0.44
N GLY A 60 36.07 8.59 -0.78
CA GLY A 60 36.50 7.20 -0.61
C GLY A 60 35.62 6.24 -1.42
N THR A 61 35.94 6.13 -2.71
CA THR A 61 35.49 5.09 -3.66
C THR A 61 35.99 3.71 -3.25
N GLU A 62 35.12 2.68 -3.24
CA GLU A 62 35.35 1.30 -3.70
C GLU A 62 33.95 0.73 -4.05
N GLU A 63 33.54 0.67 -5.32
CA GLU A 63 33.52 -0.54 -6.16
C GLU A 63 33.16 -1.84 -5.41
N ASP A 64 31.89 -2.25 -5.50
CA ASP A 64 31.56 -3.67 -5.59
C ASP A 64 30.63 -3.88 -6.78
N THR A 65 31.08 -4.78 -7.65
CA THR A 65 30.54 -5.11 -8.96
C THR A 65 29.98 -6.50 -8.84
N ASN A 66 28.69 -6.70 -9.14
CA ASN A 66 28.03 -7.96 -9.56
C ASN A 66 26.51 -7.71 -9.46
N GLU A 67 25.65 -8.09 -10.40
CA GLU A 67 25.78 -8.98 -11.53
C GLU A 67 24.61 -8.62 -12.46
N ASP A 68 24.89 -8.36 -13.74
CA ASP A 68 23.87 -8.17 -14.76
C ASP A 68 23.08 -9.48 -14.93
N ASN A 69 21.88 -9.57 -14.34
CA ASN A 69 20.91 -10.57 -14.77
C ASN A 69 20.08 -9.96 -15.91
N ALA A 70 20.58 -10.15 -17.13
CA ALA A 70 19.87 -9.83 -18.36
C ALA A 70 18.68 -10.80 -18.56
N GLY A 71 17.56 -10.51 -17.90
CA GLY A 71 16.24 -11.02 -18.25
C GLY A 71 15.59 -10.09 -19.27
N ASN A 72 15.74 -10.39 -20.56
CA ASN A 72 15.07 -9.65 -21.63
C ASN A 72 13.58 -10.02 -21.66
N ALA A 73 12.79 -9.40 -20.77
CA ALA A 73 11.37 -9.17 -20.99
C ALA A 73 11.24 -7.95 -21.91
N GLU A 74 10.32 -7.99 -22.88
CA GLU A 74 9.90 -6.74 -23.56
C GLU A 74 9.14 -5.91 -22.53
N GLU A 75 9.89 -5.13 -21.76
CA GLU A 75 9.40 -4.14 -20.82
C GLU A 75 8.58 -3.11 -21.61
N THR A 76 7.29 -3.02 -21.32
CA THR A 76 6.49 -1.88 -21.77
C THR A 76 7.06 -0.61 -21.15
N GLY A 77 6.90 0.55 -21.79
CA GLY A 77 7.53 1.80 -21.33
C GLY A 77 7.22 2.16 -19.87
N GLU A 78 6.04 1.78 -19.36
CA GLU A 78 5.65 2.01 -17.96
C GLU A 78 6.36 1.08 -16.97
N GLN A 79 6.63 -0.18 -17.34
CA GLN A 79 7.39 -1.14 -16.52
C GLN A 79 8.81 -0.61 -16.27
N SER A 80 9.44 -0.07 -17.32
CA SER A 80 10.79 0.49 -17.23
C SER A 80 10.89 1.72 -16.32
N GLU A 81 9.83 2.53 -16.23
CA GLU A 81 9.78 3.67 -15.31
C GLU A 81 9.58 3.21 -13.87
N VAL A 82 8.73 2.21 -13.64
CA VAL A 82 8.47 1.64 -12.32
C VAL A 82 9.71 0.93 -11.77
N ALA A 83 10.48 0.24 -12.61
CA ALA A 83 11.73 -0.44 -12.21
C ALA A 83 12.81 0.51 -11.65
N GLN A 84 12.73 1.81 -11.94
CA GLN A 84 13.68 2.82 -11.45
C GLN A 84 13.26 3.47 -10.13
N MET A 85 12.10 3.09 -9.58
CA MET A 85 11.57 3.66 -8.35
C MET A 85 12.26 3.05 -7.12
N GLU A 86 12.46 3.86 -6.08
CA GLU A 86 13.19 3.45 -4.87
C GLU A 86 12.53 2.26 -4.17
N GLU A 87 11.20 2.15 -4.25
CA GLU A 87 10.44 1.05 -3.68
C GLU A 87 10.46 -0.24 -4.50
N TYR A 88 10.88 -0.20 -5.76
CA TYR A 88 10.69 -1.32 -6.69
C TYR A 88 11.45 -2.58 -6.29
N SER A 89 12.72 -2.43 -5.87
CA SER A 89 13.53 -3.56 -5.45
C SER A 89 12.92 -4.33 -4.27
N THR A 90 12.27 -3.61 -3.35
CA THR A 90 11.54 -4.26 -2.24
C THR A 90 10.26 -4.92 -2.74
N ILE A 91 9.52 -4.27 -3.67
CA ILE A 91 8.31 -4.87 -4.25
C ILE A 91 8.64 -6.20 -4.93
N GLU A 92 9.63 -6.23 -5.83
CA GLU A 92 10.05 -7.43 -6.55
C GLU A 92 10.56 -8.54 -5.61
N SER A 93 11.15 -8.17 -4.46
CA SER A 93 11.61 -9.15 -3.47
C SER A 93 10.47 -9.80 -2.66
N GLU A 94 9.35 -9.10 -2.51
CA GLU A 94 8.22 -9.51 -1.66
C GLU A 94 7.11 -10.19 -2.46
N VAL A 95 6.94 -9.84 -3.74
CA VAL A 95 5.92 -10.42 -4.63
C VAL A 95 6.49 -10.72 -6.01
N ASP A 96 5.96 -11.76 -6.65
CA ASP A 96 6.30 -12.10 -8.03
C ASP A 96 5.64 -11.11 -8.99
N VAL A 97 6.44 -10.20 -9.55
CA VAL A 97 6.01 -9.19 -10.53
C VAL A 97 6.26 -9.63 -11.98
N ASP A 98 6.89 -10.78 -12.20
CA ASP A 98 7.20 -11.28 -13.54
C ASP A 98 5.91 -11.56 -14.31
N GLY A 99 5.83 -11.00 -15.52
CA GLY A 99 4.65 -11.15 -16.38
C GLY A 99 3.44 -10.32 -15.97
N LEU A 100 3.53 -9.52 -14.89
CA LEU A 100 2.54 -8.50 -14.55
C LEU A 100 2.85 -7.20 -15.29
N THR A 101 1.80 -6.44 -15.61
CA THR A 101 1.93 -5.06 -16.06
C THR A 101 1.78 -4.10 -14.88
N SER A 102 2.69 -3.13 -14.77
CA SER A 102 2.58 -2.08 -13.77
C SER A 102 1.86 -0.84 -14.30
N GLU A 103 0.98 -0.24 -13.49
CA GLU A 103 0.32 1.05 -13.77
C GLU A 103 0.46 1.98 -12.55
N VAL A 104 1.01 3.17 -12.75
CA VAL A 104 1.09 4.21 -11.72
C VAL A 104 -0.22 5.01 -11.69
N VAL A 105 -1.08 4.75 -10.70
CA VAL A 105 -2.41 5.39 -10.60
C VAL A 105 -2.42 6.65 -9.74
N GLU A 106 -1.41 6.83 -8.90
CA GLU A 106 -1.20 8.06 -8.13
C GLU A 106 0.30 8.27 -7.95
N ASP A 107 0.81 9.44 -8.31
CA ASP A 107 2.17 9.87 -7.94
C ASP A 107 2.13 11.36 -7.60
N ASN A 108 2.29 11.67 -6.32
CA ASN A 108 2.35 13.03 -5.81
C ASN A 108 3.51 13.17 -4.81
N PRO A 109 3.81 14.39 -4.30
CA PRO A 109 4.94 14.59 -3.39
C PRO A 109 4.90 13.76 -2.10
N ASN A 110 3.72 13.31 -1.67
CA ASN A 110 3.56 12.57 -0.42
C ASN A 110 3.53 11.06 -0.62
N LYS A 111 2.90 10.59 -1.71
CA LYS A 111 2.69 9.16 -1.92
C LYS A 111 2.69 8.75 -3.39
N ARG A 112 3.04 7.49 -3.62
CA ARG A 112 2.88 6.79 -4.88
C ARG A 112 2.01 5.54 -4.69
N VAL A 113 1.18 5.24 -5.68
CA VAL A 113 0.35 4.03 -5.73
C VAL A 113 0.55 3.38 -7.09
N ILE A 114 0.99 2.13 -7.08
CA ILE A 114 1.21 1.32 -8.29
C ILE A 114 0.29 0.10 -8.21
N LEU A 115 -0.37 -0.20 -9.32
CA LEU A 115 -1.13 -1.43 -9.51
C LEU A 115 -0.31 -2.38 -10.37
N PHE A 116 -0.20 -3.64 -9.95
CA PHE A 116 0.38 -4.71 -10.75
C PHE A 116 -0.75 -5.62 -11.21
N LYS A 117 -0.85 -5.82 -12.52
CA LYS A 117 -2.01 -6.46 -13.15
C LYS A 117 -1.61 -7.68 -13.96
N ASP A 118 -2.40 -8.74 -13.84
CA ASP A 118 -2.39 -9.88 -14.77
C ASP A 118 -3.50 -9.67 -15.80
N GLY A 119 -3.14 -9.04 -16.92
CA GLY A 119 -4.10 -8.54 -17.90
C GLY A 119 -4.95 -7.41 -17.32
N ASP A 120 -6.27 -7.63 -17.24
CA ASP A 120 -7.22 -6.64 -16.68
C ASP A 120 -7.47 -6.81 -15.17
N ARG A 121 -6.84 -7.81 -14.54
CA ARG A 121 -7.06 -8.15 -13.13
C ARG A 121 -5.96 -7.53 -12.27
N GLU A 122 -6.34 -6.81 -11.21
CA GLU A 122 -5.38 -6.32 -10.22
C GLU A 122 -4.91 -7.48 -9.34
N ALA A 123 -3.62 -7.81 -9.40
CA ALA A 123 -3.00 -8.83 -8.59
C ALA A 123 -2.47 -8.24 -7.27
N TYR A 124 -1.72 -7.14 -7.39
CA TYR A 124 -1.15 -6.43 -6.25
C TYR A 124 -1.34 -4.92 -6.35
N LYS A 125 -1.33 -4.29 -5.18
CA LYS A 125 -1.27 -2.84 -5.04
C LYS A 125 -0.15 -2.46 -4.08
N SER A 126 0.75 -1.60 -4.52
CA SER A 126 1.72 -0.95 -3.65
C SER A 126 1.24 0.46 -3.28
N ILE A 127 1.57 0.88 -2.07
CA ILE A 127 1.40 2.24 -1.58
C ILE A 127 2.70 2.62 -0.90
N PHE A 128 3.41 3.59 -1.47
CA PHE A 128 4.64 4.11 -0.92
C PHE A 128 4.43 5.52 -0.37
N ILE A 129 4.68 5.71 0.93
CA ILE A 129 4.58 6.98 1.65
C ILE A 129 5.99 7.58 1.70
N LYS A 130 6.26 8.56 0.83
CA LYS A 130 7.62 9.03 0.49
C LYS A 130 8.34 9.67 1.66
N ASN A 131 7.63 10.50 2.43
CA ASN A 131 8.19 11.22 3.58
C ASN A 131 8.52 10.27 4.76
N GLU A 132 7.86 9.12 4.84
CA GLU A 132 8.09 8.11 5.87
C GLU A 132 8.96 6.95 5.37
N LYS A 133 9.29 6.94 4.07
CA LYS A 133 9.82 5.80 3.34
C LYS A 133 9.08 4.48 3.66
N ARG A 134 7.77 4.56 3.87
CA ARG A 134 6.96 3.39 4.25
C ARG A 134 6.33 2.78 3.01
N LEU A 135 6.64 1.53 2.75
CA LEU A 135 6.04 0.73 1.69
C LEU A 135 4.99 -0.21 2.27
N LYS A 136 3.81 -0.20 1.68
CA LYS A 136 2.76 -1.19 1.92
C LYS A 136 2.45 -1.92 0.62
N ILE A 137 2.42 -3.25 0.66
CA ILE A 137 2.00 -4.11 -0.46
C ILE A 137 0.77 -4.91 -0.02
N ILE A 138 -0.25 -4.91 -0.86
CA ILE A 138 -1.52 -5.57 -0.63
C ILE A 138 -1.77 -6.54 -1.79
N GLY A 139 -1.95 -7.82 -1.47
CA GLY A 139 -2.46 -8.84 -2.39
C GLY A 139 -3.97 -8.66 -2.54
N ILE A 140 -4.42 -8.58 -3.80
CA ILE A 140 -5.82 -8.35 -4.15
C ILE A 140 -6.51 -9.67 -4.51
N GLU A 141 -5.79 -10.59 -5.13
CA GLU A 141 -6.31 -11.94 -5.40
C GLU A 141 -6.24 -12.82 -4.14
N ASP A 142 -7.10 -13.85 -4.10
CA ASP A 142 -7.06 -14.96 -3.13
C ASP A 142 -7.08 -14.61 -1.62
N ASP A 143 -7.64 -13.46 -1.25
CA ASP A 143 -7.76 -12.98 0.14
C ASP A 143 -6.39 -12.87 0.88
N GLU A 144 -5.28 -12.71 0.14
CA GLU A 144 -3.94 -12.60 0.71
C GLU A 144 -3.78 -11.38 1.65
N GLY A 145 -4.50 -10.30 1.36
CA GLY A 145 -4.56 -9.13 2.22
C GLY A 145 -3.23 -8.39 2.27
N GLN A 146 -2.75 -8.04 3.47
CA GLN A 146 -1.51 -7.27 3.60
C GLN A 146 -0.29 -8.21 3.50
N VAL A 147 0.49 -8.05 2.44
CA VAL A 147 1.73 -8.81 2.18
C VAL A 147 2.91 -8.15 2.90
N TYR A 148 3.05 -6.83 2.77
CA TYR A 148 4.18 -6.07 3.31
C TYR A 148 3.73 -4.73 3.89
N ASN A 149 4.37 -4.25 4.96
CA ASN A 149 4.10 -2.92 5.55
C ASN A 149 5.24 -2.42 6.45
N GLU A 150 6.37 -2.04 5.86
CA GLU A 150 7.56 -1.60 6.61
C GLU A 150 8.18 -0.32 6.03
N ILE A 151 9.14 0.24 6.77
CA ILE A 151 9.99 1.33 6.30
C ILE A 151 11.14 0.72 5.50
N ILE A 152 11.39 1.25 4.31
CA ILE A 152 12.44 0.82 3.38
C ILE A 152 13.55 1.89 3.28
N GLU A 153 14.77 1.49 2.89
CA GLU A 153 15.96 2.36 2.87
C GLU A 153 16.21 3.04 1.51
#